data_AF-A0A843LV06-F1
#
_entry.id   AF-A0A843LV06-F1
#
_cell.length_a   1.000
_cell.length_b   1.000
_cell.length_c   1.000
_cell.angle_alpha   90.00
_cell.angle_beta   90.00
_cell.angle_gamma   90.00
#
_symmetry.space_group_name_H-M   'P 1'
#
loop_
_entity.id
_entity.type
_entity.pdbx_description
1 polymer ?
#
loop_
_entity_poly.entity_id
_entity_poly.type
_entity_poly.pdbx_seq_one_letter_code
_entity_poly.pdbx_strand_id
1 'polypeptide(L)'
;TEDQELKPINPYGHSKFITEKALEREAAKGDFNYVALRYFNAAGCDFDCEIGELHEPETHLIPLVLDAAIGRRDSISIFGTDYNTPDGTCVRDYIHVNDLAKAHIDAYEYLCNENESNVFNLGNGKGFSVKEVIDMVKKVTGKEFAVKLDERREGDPDILIADATKIKDKLGWTPQYDLETIVESAWNWHKKIYQD
;
A
#
# COMPACT_ATOMS: atom_id res chain seq x y z
N THR A 1 2.54 5.56 14.63
CA THR A 1 3.92 5.15 14.96
C THR A 1 3.95 3.66 15.26
N GLU A 2 5.12 3.05 15.30
CA GLU A 2 5.33 1.63 15.61
C GLU A 2 4.89 1.22 17.02
N ASP A 3 4.78 2.18 17.94
CA ASP A 3 4.38 1.99 19.34
C ASP A 3 2.86 1.92 19.54
N GLN A 4 2.07 2.11 18.48
CA GLN A 4 0.61 1.95 18.56
C GLN A 4 0.24 0.52 18.93
N GLU A 5 -0.78 0.38 19.79
CA GLU A 5 -1.24 -0.92 20.24
C GLU A 5 -1.77 -1.78 19.09
N LEU A 6 -1.23 -2.99 18.94
CA LEU A 6 -1.62 -3.92 17.88
C LEU A 6 -2.92 -4.64 18.25
N LYS A 7 -4.04 -4.09 17.79
CA LYS A 7 -5.39 -4.64 17.94
C LYS A 7 -6.00 -4.98 16.57
N PRO A 8 -5.53 -6.03 15.89
CA PRO A 8 -6.08 -6.42 14.60
C PRO A 8 -7.57 -6.76 14.75
N ILE A 9 -8.39 -6.31 13.79
CA ILE A 9 -9.86 -6.47 13.80
C ILE A 9 -10.35 -7.53 12.81
N ASN A 10 -9.45 -8.12 12.02
CA ASN A 10 -9.77 -9.13 11.02
C ASN A 10 -8.75 -10.28 11.02
N PRO A 11 -9.10 -11.45 10.45
CA PRO A 11 -8.22 -12.62 10.44
C PRO A 11 -6.88 -12.39 9.76
N TYR A 12 -6.84 -11.58 8.69
CA TYR A 12 -5.59 -11.24 7.98
C TYR A 12 -4.60 -10.54 8.92
N GLY A 13 -5.01 -9.44 9.55
CA GLY A 13 -4.20 -8.71 10.52
C GLY A 13 -3.81 -9.57 11.72
N HIS A 14 -4.71 -10.41 12.22
CA HIS A 14 -4.41 -11.35 13.30
C HIS A 14 -3.29 -12.34 12.92
N SER A 15 -3.32 -12.89 11.71
CA SER A 15 -2.27 -13.82 11.25
C SER A 15 -0.88 -13.16 11.17
N LYS A 16 -0.82 -11.89 10.73
CA LYS A 16 0.43 -11.13 10.67
C LYS A 16 0.94 -10.78 12.06
N PHE A 17 0.05 -10.39 12.97
CA PHE A 17 0.39 -10.17 14.37
C PHE A 17 0.99 -11.43 15.03
N ILE A 18 0.38 -12.60 14.83
CA ILE A 18 0.91 -13.87 15.34
C ILE A 18 2.29 -14.17 14.75
N THR A 19 2.50 -13.89 13.46
CA THR A 19 3.80 -14.07 12.81
C THR A 19 4.88 -13.21 13.46
N GLU A 20 4.60 -11.92 13.68
CA GLU A 20 5.55 -11.04 14.38
C GLU A 20 5.84 -11.52 15.81
N LYS A 21 4.83 -12.03 16.53
CA LYS A 21 5.04 -12.59 17.87
C LYS A 21 5.87 -13.88 17.87
N ALA A 22 5.75 -14.70 16.83
CA ALA A 22 6.61 -15.86 16.67
C ALA A 22 8.07 -15.45 16.42
N LEU A 23 8.30 -14.46 15.54
CA LEU A 23 9.64 -13.91 15.28
C LEU A 23 10.28 -13.30 16.53
N GLU A 24 9.51 -12.52 17.29
CA GLU A 24 9.95 -11.94 18.58
C GLU A 24 10.37 -13.03 19.57
N ARG A 25 9.60 -14.13 19.66
CA ARG A 25 9.91 -15.26 20.54
C ARG A 25 11.15 -16.03 20.10
N GLU A 26 11.37 -16.18 18.80
CA GLU A 26 12.57 -16.83 18.28
C GLU A 26 13.81 -15.98 18.53
N ALA A 27 13.75 -14.69 18.20
CA ALA A 27 14.87 -13.78 18.40
C ALA A 27 15.32 -13.67 19.87
N ALA A 28 14.40 -13.82 20.82
CA ALA A 28 14.70 -13.83 22.24
C ALA A 28 15.63 -14.98 22.69
N LYS A 29 15.87 -16.00 21.84
CA LYS A 29 16.85 -17.07 22.09
C LYS A 29 18.29 -16.64 21.84
N GLY A 30 18.50 -15.58 21.05
CA GLY A 30 19.80 -14.91 20.87
C GLY A 30 20.62 -15.30 19.63
N ASP A 31 20.14 -16.21 18.79
CA ASP A 31 20.83 -16.69 17.57
C ASP A 31 20.09 -16.31 16.26
N PHE A 32 19.06 -15.47 16.37
CA PHE A 32 18.20 -15.06 15.26
C PHE A 32 17.84 -13.58 15.37
N ASN A 33 17.96 -12.83 14.27
CA ASN A 33 17.46 -11.46 14.17
C ASN A 33 16.48 -11.33 12.99
N TYR A 34 15.52 -10.41 13.13
CA TYR A 34 14.51 -10.14 12.10
C TYR A 34 14.27 -8.64 11.93
N VAL A 35 13.76 -8.25 10.76
CA VAL A 35 13.11 -6.95 10.57
C VAL A 35 11.68 -7.20 10.09
N ALA A 36 10.70 -6.62 10.81
CA ALA A 36 9.30 -6.61 10.37
C ALA A 36 8.98 -5.27 9.69
N LEU A 37 8.60 -5.34 8.42
CA LEU A 37 8.19 -4.18 7.62
C LEU A 37 6.65 -4.15 7.54
N ARG A 38 6.03 -3.13 8.14
CA ARG A 38 4.58 -2.96 8.20
C ARG A 38 4.13 -1.91 7.21
N TYR A 39 3.25 -2.25 6.29
CA TYR A 39 2.74 -1.34 5.26
C TYR A 39 1.28 -1.65 4.92
N PHE A 40 0.63 -0.69 4.23
CA PHE A 40 -0.77 -0.78 3.84
C PHE A 40 -0.91 -1.17 2.37
N ASN A 41 -1.09 -0.22 1.45
CA ASN A 41 -1.36 -0.54 0.05
C ASN A 41 -0.09 -0.40 -0.79
N ALA A 42 0.43 -1.53 -1.26
CA ALA A 42 1.43 -1.56 -2.33
C ALA A 42 0.75 -1.25 -3.67
N ALA A 43 1.38 -0.42 -4.50
CA ALA A 43 0.85 -0.07 -5.81
C ALA A 43 1.97 0.31 -6.79
N GLY A 44 1.61 0.45 -8.05
CA GLY A 44 2.57 0.73 -9.12
C GLY A 44 3.09 -0.55 -9.78
N CYS A 45 4.12 -0.39 -10.59
CA CYS A 45 4.75 -1.45 -11.36
C CYS A 45 6.27 -1.20 -11.41
N ASP A 46 7.03 -2.24 -11.74
CA ASP A 46 8.39 -2.05 -12.24
C ASP A 46 8.40 -1.07 -13.43
N PHE A 47 9.39 -0.19 -13.50
CA PHE A 47 9.41 0.89 -14.50
C PHE A 47 9.73 0.40 -15.91
N ASP A 48 10.48 -0.69 -16.03
CA ASP A 48 10.70 -1.38 -17.30
C ASP A 48 9.48 -2.21 -17.70
N CYS A 49 8.44 -2.23 -16.85
CA CYS A 49 7.16 -2.90 -17.07
C CYS A 49 7.36 -4.41 -17.28
N GLU A 50 8.43 -5.00 -16.74
CA GLU A 50 8.71 -6.44 -16.86
C GLU A 50 7.78 -7.26 -15.97
N ILE A 51 7.50 -6.73 -14.77
CA ILE A 51 6.61 -7.32 -13.78
C ILE A 51 5.69 -6.25 -13.19
N GLY A 52 4.44 -6.61 -12.96
CA GLY A 52 3.48 -5.76 -12.27
C GLY A 52 2.39 -6.59 -11.61
N GLU A 53 1.46 -5.89 -10.99
CA GLU A 53 0.37 -6.52 -10.24
C GLU A 53 -0.59 -7.28 -11.17
N LEU A 54 -0.85 -8.56 -10.84
CA LEU A 54 -1.82 -9.40 -11.54
C LEU A 54 -2.41 -10.39 -10.54
N HIS A 55 -3.58 -10.05 -9.97
CA HIS A 55 -4.30 -10.89 -9.02
C HIS A 55 -5.61 -11.44 -9.59
N GLU A 56 -5.97 -12.66 -9.17
CA GLU A 56 -7.25 -13.30 -9.51
C GLU A 56 -7.93 -13.88 -8.24
N PRO A 57 -9.01 -13.24 -7.73
CA PRO A 57 -9.57 -11.96 -8.15
C PRO A 57 -8.71 -10.77 -7.71
N GLU A 58 -8.78 -9.68 -8.47
CA GLU A 58 -8.23 -8.38 -8.05
C GLU A 58 -9.12 -7.74 -6.98
N THR A 59 -8.51 -7.15 -5.96
CA THR A 59 -9.19 -6.54 -4.81
C THR A 59 -8.66 -5.16 -4.42
N HIS A 60 -7.52 -4.72 -4.95
CA HIS A 60 -6.88 -3.45 -4.61
C HIS A 60 -7.40 -2.29 -5.45
N LEU A 61 -7.53 -1.11 -4.84
CA LEU A 61 -8.24 0.02 -5.45
C LEU A 61 -7.65 0.46 -6.79
N ILE A 62 -6.33 0.67 -6.89
CA ILE A 62 -5.72 1.23 -8.09
C ILE A 62 -5.93 0.31 -9.31
N PRO A 63 -5.58 -0.99 -9.28
CA PRO A 63 -5.90 -1.91 -10.36
C PRO A 63 -7.40 -1.96 -10.69
N LEU A 64 -8.27 -1.95 -9.67
CA LEU A 64 -9.71 -1.96 -9.88
C LEU A 64 -10.24 -0.70 -10.61
N VAL A 65 -9.64 0.47 -10.36
CA VAL A 65 -9.98 1.72 -11.08
C VAL A 65 -9.39 1.69 -12.49
N LEU A 66 -8.19 1.16 -12.67
CA LEU A 66 -7.57 0.98 -14.00
C LEU A 66 -8.34 -0.01 -14.88
N ASP A 67 -8.92 -1.07 -14.29
CA ASP A 67 -9.85 -1.98 -14.97
C ASP A 67 -11.08 -1.24 -15.54
N ALA A 68 -11.59 -0.23 -14.81
CA ALA A 68 -12.67 0.61 -15.32
C ALA A 68 -12.19 1.54 -16.45
N ALA A 69 -11.00 2.13 -16.29
CA ALA A 69 -10.39 3.00 -17.31
C ALA A 69 -10.07 2.26 -18.62
N ILE A 70 -9.68 1.00 -18.56
CA ILE A 70 -9.36 0.15 -19.73
C ILE A 70 -10.60 -0.54 -20.32
N GLY A 71 -11.76 -0.44 -19.67
CA GLY A 71 -13.02 -1.01 -20.14
C GLY A 71 -13.24 -2.49 -19.79
N ARG A 72 -12.46 -3.05 -18.86
CA ARG A 72 -12.66 -4.40 -18.30
C ARG A 72 -13.74 -4.45 -17.23
N ARG A 73 -14.15 -3.27 -16.73
CA ARG A 73 -15.21 -3.10 -15.75
C ARG A 73 -16.10 -1.93 -16.14
N ASP A 74 -17.41 -2.10 -15.96
CA ASP A 74 -18.39 -1.07 -16.32
C ASP A 74 -18.34 0.18 -15.40
N SER A 75 -17.98 0.00 -14.12
CA SER A 75 -17.97 1.08 -13.12
C SER A 75 -17.14 0.75 -11.89
N ILE A 76 -16.56 1.75 -11.23
CA ILE A 76 -15.98 1.62 -9.87
C ILE A 76 -16.94 2.15 -8.80
N SER A 77 -16.98 1.53 -7.62
CA SER A 77 -17.79 2.00 -6.48
C SER A 77 -16.93 2.68 -5.42
N ILE A 78 -17.41 3.81 -4.89
CA ILE A 78 -16.92 4.46 -3.68
C ILE A 78 -17.83 4.07 -2.52
N PHE A 79 -17.27 3.39 -1.51
CA PHE A 79 -18.03 2.87 -0.37
C PHE A 79 -17.99 3.86 0.80
N GLY A 80 -19.05 4.66 0.94
CA GLY A 80 -19.17 5.72 1.94
C GLY A 80 -18.58 7.06 1.48
N THR A 81 -19.31 8.14 1.76
CA THR A 81 -18.95 9.53 1.43
C THR A 81 -19.14 10.48 2.63
N ASP A 82 -19.22 9.92 3.83
CA ASP A 82 -19.49 10.57 5.10
C ASP A 82 -18.41 10.28 6.16
N TYR A 83 -17.22 9.85 5.74
CA TYR A 83 -16.06 9.71 6.62
C TYR A 83 -15.58 11.08 7.12
N ASN A 84 -14.91 11.13 8.27
CA ASN A 84 -14.30 12.35 8.79
C ASN A 84 -12.98 12.68 8.06
N THR A 85 -13.08 12.94 6.75
CA THR A 85 -11.97 13.26 5.84
C THR A 85 -12.35 14.47 4.97
N PRO A 86 -11.38 15.16 4.34
CA PRO A 86 -11.66 16.42 3.63
C PRO A 86 -12.71 16.33 2.52
N ASP A 87 -12.82 15.18 1.85
CA ASP A 87 -13.79 14.94 0.76
C ASP A 87 -14.87 13.92 1.10
N GLY A 88 -14.91 13.46 2.35
CA GLY A 88 -15.86 12.48 2.85
C GLY A 88 -15.56 11.03 2.48
N THR A 89 -14.52 10.72 1.69
CA THR A 89 -14.13 9.34 1.35
C THR A 89 -12.96 8.85 2.19
N CYS A 90 -12.81 7.54 2.36
CA CYS A 90 -11.76 7.01 3.23
C CYS A 90 -10.35 7.29 2.68
N VAL A 91 -9.40 7.59 3.58
CA VAL A 91 -8.01 7.89 3.25
C VAL A 91 -7.12 6.70 3.58
N ARG A 92 -6.25 6.34 2.64
CA ARG A 92 -5.34 5.19 2.76
C ARG A 92 -3.93 5.56 2.32
N ASP A 93 -2.94 4.87 2.88
CA ASP A 93 -1.55 4.99 2.42
C ASP A 93 -1.31 4.15 1.17
N TYR A 94 -0.69 4.74 0.14
CA TYR A 94 -0.26 4.07 -1.09
C TYR A 94 1.22 4.30 -1.28
N ILE A 95 1.96 3.20 -1.42
CA ILE A 95 3.41 3.20 -1.57
C ILE A 95 3.80 2.44 -2.83
N HIS A 96 4.78 2.98 -3.56
CA HIS A 96 5.25 2.35 -4.78
C HIS A 96 5.97 1.03 -4.49
N VAL A 97 5.72 0.00 -5.30
CA VAL A 97 6.35 -1.32 -5.14
C VAL A 97 7.88 -1.28 -5.15
N ASN A 98 8.49 -0.39 -5.94
CA ASN A 98 9.95 -0.22 -5.93
C ASN A 98 10.48 0.43 -4.64
N ASP A 99 9.72 1.34 -4.01
CA ASP A 99 10.09 1.89 -2.69
C ASP A 99 10.03 0.79 -1.62
N LEU A 100 9.00 -0.07 -1.69
CA LEU A 100 8.90 -1.26 -0.83
C LEU A 100 10.06 -2.22 -1.04
N ALA A 101 10.40 -2.53 -2.29
CA ALA A 101 11.52 -3.41 -2.62
C ALA A 101 12.84 -2.88 -2.05
N LYS A 102 13.09 -1.56 -2.20
CA LYS A 102 14.26 -0.90 -1.61
C LYS A 102 14.28 -0.99 -0.08
N ALA A 103 13.13 -0.83 0.58
CA ALA A 103 13.04 -0.98 2.04
C ALA A 103 13.45 -2.38 2.52
N HIS A 104 13.11 -3.42 1.75
CA HIS A 104 13.50 -4.80 2.08
C HIS A 104 15.01 -5.01 1.91
N ILE A 105 15.63 -4.40 0.88
CA ILE A 105 17.09 -4.42 0.71
C ILE A 105 17.76 -3.69 1.88
N ASP A 106 17.26 -2.52 2.27
CA ASP A 106 17.81 -1.74 3.39
C ASP A 106 17.67 -2.48 4.72
N ALA A 107 16.55 -3.16 4.94
CA ALA A 107 16.34 -4.02 6.11
C ALA A 107 17.30 -5.23 6.12
N TYR A 108 17.59 -5.81 4.96
CA TYR A 108 18.56 -6.89 4.84
C TYR A 108 19.99 -6.41 5.14
N GLU A 109 20.41 -5.29 4.55
CA GLU A 109 21.72 -4.69 4.80
C GLU A 109 21.88 -4.28 6.27
N TYR A 110 20.82 -3.77 6.90
CA TYR A 110 20.78 -3.49 8.33
C TYR A 110 21.11 -4.73 9.17
N LEU A 111 20.50 -5.88 8.87
CA LEU A 111 20.78 -7.14 9.56
C LEU A 111 22.19 -7.69 9.26
N CYS A 112 22.68 -7.52 8.03
CA CYS A 112 24.04 -7.93 7.66
C CYS A 112 25.12 -7.16 8.41
N ASN A 113 24.82 -5.93 8.84
CA ASN A 113 25.69 -5.12 9.70
C ASN A 113 25.54 -5.46 11.20
N GLU A 114 25.09 -6.68 11.52
CA GLU A 114 24.96 -7.22 12.88
C GLU A 114 24.05 -6.39 13.81
N ASN A 115 23.10 -5.64 13.24
CA ASN A 115 22.12 -4.92 14.06
C ASN A 115 21.06 -5.86 14.64
N GLU A 116 20.49 -5.44 15.78
CA GLU A 116 19.42 -6.14 16.47
C GLU A 116 18.10 -6.14 15.67
N SER A 117 17.19 -7.04 16.07
CA SER A 117 15.87 -7.11 15.47
C SER A 117 15.10 -5.78 15.56
N ASN A 118 14.31 -5.47 14.54
CA ASN A 118 13.56 -4.22 14.51
C ASN A 118 12.21 -4.32 13.79
N VAL A 119 11.41 -3.27 13.96
CA VAL A 119 10.10 -3.10 13.33
C VAL A 119 10.05 -1.71 12.73
N PHE A 120 9.63 -1.62 11.48
CA PHE A 120 9.54 -0.37 10.74
C PHE A 120 8.21 -0.28 10.00
N ASN A 121 7.54 0.86 10.10
CA ASN A 121 6.43 1.18 9.22
C ASN A 121 6.97 1.74 7.89
N LEU A 122 6.36 1.34 6.79
CA LEU A 122 6.57 1.93 5.46
C LEU A 122 5.28 2.61 5.03
N GLY A 123 5.40 3.85 4.58
CA GLY A 123 4.28 4.66 4.13
C GLY A 123 4.76 5.89 3.38
N ASN A 124 3.87 6.47 2.59
CA ASN A 124 4.12 7.72 1.85
C ASN A 124 3.82 8.96 2.72
N GLY A 125 3.23 8.77 3.91
CA GLY A 125 3.05 9.79 4.95
C GLY A 125 1.96 10.83 4.69
N LYS A 126 1.53 11.03 3.43
CA LYS A 126 0.43 11.95 3.09
C LYS A 126 -0.96 11.28 3.09
N GLY A 127 -1.03 9.99 2.73
CA GLY A 127 -2.31 9.31 2.47
C GLY A 127 -3.07 9.91 1.30
N PHE A 128 -3.96 9.14 0.69
CA PHE A 128 -4.82 9.57 -0.42
C PHE A 128 -6.22 9.03 -0.22
N SER A 129 -7.22 9.88 -0.46
CA SER A 129 -8.62 9.48 -0.44
C SER A 129 -8.97 8.60 -1.64
N VAL A 130 -10.05 7.83 -1.55
CA VAL A 130 -10.56 7.05 -2.69
C VAL A 130 -10.86 7.96 -3.89
N LYS A 131 -11.40 9.15 -3.64
CA LYS A 131 -11.71 10.11 -4.69
C LYS A 131 -10.45 10.68 -5.34
N GLU A 132 -9.43 11.03 -4.55
CA GLU A 132 -8.13 11.48 -5.06
C GLU A 132 -7.47 10.42 -5.96
N VAL A 133 -7.55 9.14 -5.58
CA VAL A 133 -7.04 8.03 -6.41
C VAL A 133 -7.80 7.92 -7.73
N ILE A 134 -9.14 8.00 -7.70
CA ILE A 134 -9.96 7.94 -8.92
C ILE A 134 -9.64 9.12 -9.85
N ASP A 135 -9.56 10.33 -9.29
CA ASP A 135 -9.26 11.54 -10.05
C ASP A 135 -7.84 11.48 -10.64
N MET A 136 -6.87 10.91 -9.91
CA MET A 136 -5.52 10.68 -10.42
C MET A 136 -5.52 9.68 -11.58
N VAL A 137 -6.26 8.58 -11.48
CA VAL A 137 -6.39 7.62 -12.58
C VAL A 137 -7.01 8.28 -13.81
N LYS A 138 -8.07 9.09 -13.65
CA LYS A 138 -8.65 9.85 -14.77
C LYS A 138 -7.62 10.79 -15.40
N LYS A 139 -6.86 11.53 -14.59
CA LYS A 139 -5.80 12.43 -15.05
C LYS A 139 -4.73 11.70 -15.86
N VAL A 140 -4.16 10.62 -15.31
CA VAL A 140 -3.07 9.86 -15.93
C VAL A 140 -3.51 9.13 -17.19
N THR A 141 -4.70 8.52 -17.17
CA THR A 141 -5.19 7.70 -18.29
C THR A 141 -5.86 8.52 -19.38
N GLY A 142 -6.37 9.71 -19.04
CA GLY A 142 -7.25 10.51 -19.90
C GLY A 142 -8.59 9.82 -20.20
N LYS A 143 -8.99 8.83 -19.39
CA LYS A 143 -10.21 8.03 -19.58
C LYS A 143 -11.29 8.45 -18.60
N GLU A 144 -12.50 8.59 -19.13
CA GLU A 144 -13.71 8.68 -18.31
C GLU A 144 -14.33 7.29 -18.14
N PHE A 145 -14.84 7.03 -16.95
CA PHE A 145 -15.52 5.80 -16.58
C PHE A 145 -16.54 6.09 -15.47
N ALA A 146 -17.54 5.20 -15.35
CA ALA A 146 -18.60 5.39 -14.37
C ALA A 146 -18.08 5.18 -12.94
N VAL A 147 -18.45 6.11 -12.05
CA VAL A 147 -18.18 6.04 -10.61
C VAL A 147 -19.53 6.01 -9.90
N LYS A 148 -19.75 4.98 -9.08
CA LYS A 148 -20.97 4.80 -8.29
C LYS A 148 -20.67 5.06 -6.83
N LEU A 149 -21.66 5.59 -6.11
CA LEU A 149 -21.60 5.72 -4.66
C LEU A 149 -22.35 4.54 -4.05
N ASP A 150 -21.79 3.95 -3.01
CA ASP A 150 -22.33 2.79 -2.32
C ASP A 150 -22.25 2.99 -0.80
N GLU A 151 -22.94 2.13 -0.06
CA GLU A 151 -22.95 2.17 1.40
C GLU A 151 -21.54 1.95 1.98
N ARG A 152 -21.30 2.52 3.16
CA ARG A 152 -20.04 2.36 3.88
C ARG A 152 -19.83 0.89 4.22
N ARG A 153 -18.58 0.43 4.10
CA ARG A 153 -18.17 -0.88 4.60
C ARG A 153 -18.06 -0.82 6.13
N GLU A 154 -18.75 -1.73 6.80
CA GLU A 154 -18.68 -1.81 8.26
C GLU A 154 -17.24 -2.12 8.70
N GLY A 155 -16.72 -1.33 9.64
CA GLY A 155 -15.37 -1.49 10.18
C GLY A 155 -14.25 -0.78 9.41
N ASP A 156 -14.53 -0.13 8.28
CA ASP A 156 -13.51 0.66 7.56
C ASP A 156 -13.17 1.93 8.36
N PRO A 157 -11.89 2.15 8.72
CA PRO A 157 -11.46 3.38 9.39
C PRO A 157 -11.48 4.55 8.41
N ASP A 158 -11.70 5.76 8.95
CA ASP A 158 -11.73 7.00 8.18
C ASP A 158 -10.37 7.29 7.54
N ILE A 159 -9.29 7.19 8.32
CA ILE A 159 -7.90 7.43 7.88
C ILE A 159 -7.01 6.29 8.36
N LEU A 160 -6.22 5.73 7.44
CA LEU A 160 -5.24 4.70 7.74
C LEU A 160 -3.93 4.99 7.00
N ILE A 161 -2.97 5.57 7.72
CA ILE A 161 -1.66 5.99 7.21
C ILE A 161 -0.53 5.49 8.11
N ALA A 162 0.61 5.17 7.50
CA ALA A 162 1.81 4.76 8.23
C ALA A 162 2.72 5.96 8.51
N ASP A 163 3.34 5.96 9.70
CA ASP A 163 4.39 6.91 10.06
C ASP A 163 5.75 6.28 9.79
N ALA A 164 6.43 6.75 8.74
CA ALA A 164 7.73 6.25 8.29
C ALA A 164 8.94 6.94 8.97
N THR A 165 8.73 7.73 10.02
CA THR A 165 9.82 8.49 10.68
C THR A 165 10.93 7.56 11.18
N LYS A 166 10.59 6.44 11.81
CA LYS A 166 11.58 5.53 12.41
C LYS A 166 12.53 4.92 11.38
N ILE A 167 12.01 4.45 10.24
CA ILE A 167 12.85 3.85 9.20
C ILE A 167 13.70 4.90 8.49
N LYS A 168 13.18 6.11 8.31
CA LYS A 168 13.94 7.24 7.80
C LYS A 168 15.13 7.56 8.71
N ASP A 169 14.90 7.64 10.01
CA ASP A 169 15.94 8.00 10.97
C ASP A 169 16.98 6.88 11.14
N LYS A 170 16.57 5.60 11.02
CA LYS A 170 17.45 4.45 11.24
C LYS A 170 18.18 3.98 9.99
N LEU A 171 17.52 3.98 8.84
CA LEU A 171 18.03 3.40 7.58
C LEU A 171 18.21 4.45 6.48
N GLY A 172 17.80 5.71 6.69
CA GLY A 172 17.82 6.73 5.64
C GLY A 172 16.78 6.50 4.53
N TRP A 173 15.91 5.51 4.68
CA TRP A 173 14.91 5.17 3.69
C TRP A 173 13.80 6.24 3.65
N THR A 174 13.45 6.68 2.45
CA THR A 174 12.31 7.57 2.22
C THR A 174 11.61 7.15 0.93
N PRO A 175 10.27 7.18 0.87
CA PRO A 175 9.54 6.91 -0.36
C PRO A 175 9.90 7.97 -1.42
N GLN A 176 10.21 7.54 -2.64
CA GLN A 176 10.64 8.42 -3.72
C GLN A 176 9.50 8.77 -4.69
N TYR A 177 8.42 7.98 -4.70
CA TYR A 177 7.41 8.07 -5.75
C TYR A 177 6.06 8.55 -5.18
N ASP A 178 5.46 9.52 -5.89
CA ASP A 178 4.16 10.08 -5.57
C ASP A 178 3.00 9.28 -6.22
N LEU A 179 1.77 9.67 -5.92
CA LEU A 179 0.58 8.98 -6.43
C LEU A 179 0.50 9.02 -7.97
N GLU A 180 0.92 10.12 -8.60
CA GLU A 180 0.92 10.24 -10.06
C GLU A 180 1.86 9.21 -10.67
N THR A 181 3.10 9.11 -10.17
CA THR A 181 4.09 8.13 -10.61
C THR A 181 3.61 6.69 -10.37
N ILE A 182 2.99 6.42 -9.21
CA ILE A 182 2.39 5.11 -8.88
C ILE A 182 1.32 4.72 -9.89
N VAL A 183 0.41 5.63 -10.22
CA VAL A 183 -0.69 5.37 -11.15
C VAL A 183 -0.15 5.22 -12.58
N GLU A 184 0.83 6.03 -12.98
CA GLU A 184 1.48 5.94 -14.29
C GLU A 184 2.15 4.58 -14.52
N SER A 185 2.96 4.11 -13.57
CA SER A 185 3.63 2.81 -13.69
C SER A 185 2.62 1.66 -13.71
N ALA A 186 1.62 1.67 -12.83
CA ALA A 186 0.54 0.68 -12.83
C ALA A 186 -0.28 0.70 -14.14
N TRP A 187 -0.51 1.88 -14.73
CA TRP A 187 -1.22 2.01 -16.00
C TRP A 187 -0.41 1.44 -17.17
N ASN A 188 0.90 1.66 -17.21
CA ASN A 188 1.78 1.07 -18.22
C ASN A 188 1.70 -0.45 -18.21
N TRP A 189 1.69 -1.05 -17.02
CA TRP A 189 1.47 -2.49 -16.86
C TRP A 189 0.10 -2.93 -17.36
N HIS A 190 -0.98 -2.27 -16.94
CA HIS A 190 -2.34 -2.61 -17.36
C HIS A 190 -2.51 -2.58 -18.88
N LYS A 191 -1.92 -1.61 -19.56
CA LYS A 191 -1.90 -1.59 -21.04
C LYS A 191 -1.20 -2.80 -21.62
N LYS A 192 0.01 -3.12 -21.12
CA LYS A 192 0.80 -4.27 -21.59
C LYS A 192 0.05 -5.60 -21.48
N ILE A 193 -0.74 -5.80 -20.42
CA ILE A 193 -1.43 -7.07 -20.19
C ILE A 193 -2.82 -7.17 -20.84
N TYR A 194 -3.45 -6.05 -21.22
CA TYR A 194 -4.85 -6.04 -21.66
C TYR A 194 -5.13 -5.27 -22.97
N GLN A 195 -4.17 -4.51 -23.50
CA GLN A 195 -4.28 -3.81 -24.78
C GLN A 195 -3.35 -4.34 -25.87
N ASP A 196 -2.46 -5.27 -25.53
CA ASP A 196 -1.61 -5.99 -26.50
C ASP A 196 -2.26 -7.29 -26.99
#